data_AF-A0A3D4FNS4-F1
#
_entry.id   AF-A0A3D4FNS4-F1
#
_cell.length_a   1.000
_cell.length_b   1.000
_cell.length_c   1.000
_cell.angle_alpha   90.00
_cell.angle_beta   90.00
_cell.angle_gamma   90.00
#
_symmetry.space_group_name_H-M   'P 1'
#
loop_
_entity.id
_entity.type
_entity.pdbx_description
1 polymer ?
#
loop_
_entity_poly.entity_id
_entity_poly.type
_entity_poly.pdbx_seq_one_letter_code
_entity_poly.pdbx_strand_id
1 'polypeptide(L)'
;MQVLGNQTQFSWGVMGFKPDTARAVEVHLSNPESPFYPGPQYERLLDFSAADTGAERFARIANEDDHYYSYLYAALYLRQIIAQWERAGYDLTVRPDVLATLFNIGFGSSRPNAEPKAGGAPIEINGEMISFGRLAYEFYYSQELLEYFPR
;
A
#
# COMPACT_ATOMS: atom_id res chain seq x y z
N MET A 1 17.00 -2.91 27.83
CA MET A 1 17.30 -3.51 26.52
C MET A 1 17.67 -2.38 25.58
N GLN A 2 18.96 -2.15 25.36
CA GLN A 2 19.48 -1.01 24.61
C GLN A 2 19.65 -1.46 23.16
N VAL A 3 18.69 -1.15 22.29
CA VAL A 3 18.73 -1.49 20.87
C VAL A 3 19.54 -0.41 20.15
N LEU A 4 20.86 -0.55 20.19
CA LEU A 4 21.80 0.26 19.42
C LEU A 4 22.14 -0.49 18.12
N GLY A 5 21.52 -0.06 17.02
CA GLY A 5 21.84 -0.53 15.67
C GLY A 5 20.63 -0.47 14.74
N ASN A 6 20.50 0.59 13.93
CA ASN A 6 19.69 0.62 12.71
C ASN A 6 18.15 0.70 12.83
N GLN A 7 17.60 1.55 13.69
CA GLN A 7 16.14 1.74 13.87
C GLN A 7 15.40 2.48 12.72
N THR A 8 15.97 2.60 11.51
CA THR A 8 15.31 3.30 10.38
C THR A 8 14.99 2.43 9.16
N GLN A 9 15.24 1.11 9.17
CA GLN A 9 15.15 0.30 7.93
C GLN A 9 14.39 -1.03 7.97
N PHE A 10 13.61 -1.34 9.02
CA PHE A 10 12.75 -2.54 8.97
C PHE A 10 11.34 -2.20 8.49
N SER A 11 11.02 -2.69 7.29
CA SER A 11 9.65 -2.85 6.82
C SER A 11 8.94 -3.96 7.62
N TRP A 12 7.66 -3.79 7.92
CA TRP A 12 6.86 -4.69 8.75
C TRP A 12 5.91 -5.56 7.92
N GLY A 13 5.79 -6.83 8.32
CA GLY A 13 4.84 -7.78 7.73
C GLY A 13 5.16 -8.18 6.29
N VAL A 14 4.35 -9.08 5.76
CA VAL A 14 4.51 -9.63 4.40
C VAL A 14 4.34 -8.56 3.30
N MET A 15 3.62 -7.48 3.59
CA MET A 15 3.43 -6.35 2.68
C MET A 15 4.52 -5.28 2.79
N GLY A 16 5.48 -5.45 3.71
CA GLY A 16 6.68 -4.61 3.77
C GLY A 16 6.44 -3.15 4.15
N PHE A 17 5.50 -2.87 5.06
CA PHE A 17 5.14 -1.51 5.45
C PHE A 17 6.23 -0.81 6.24
N LYS A 18 6.63 0.38 5.80
CA LYS A 18 7.41 1.28 6.65
C LYS A 18 6.53 1.81 7.79
N PRO A 19 7.07 2.01 9.00
CA PRO A 19 6.31 2.54 10.15
C PRO A 19 5.56 3.84 9.83
N ASP A 20 6.20 4.76 9.10
CA ASP A 20 5.60 6.05 8.76
C ASP A 20 4.51 5.93 7.70
N THR A 21 4.63 4.98 6.77
CA THR A 21 3.57 4.67 5.80
C THR A 21 2.33 4.12 6.52
N ALA A 22 2.50 3.23 7.50
CA ALA A 22 1.39 2.70 8.29
C ALA A 22 0.66 3.82 9.06
N ARG A 23 1.40 4.74 9.68
CA ARG A 23 0.81 5.92 10.34
C ARG A 23 0.09 6.85 9.36
N ALA A 24 0.66 7.05 8.17
CA ALA A 24 0.01 7.86 7.14
C ALA A 24 -1.33 7.25 6.69
N VAL A 25 -1.40 5.92 6.56
CA VAL A 25 -2.67 5.22 6.27
C VAL A 25 -3.70 5.54 7.36
N GLU A 26 -3.35 5.43 8.63
CA GLU A 26 -4.27 5.75 9.74
C GLU A 26 -4.75 7.20 9.72
N VAL A 27 -3.82 8.15 9.52
CA VAL A 27 -4.14 9.58 9.45
C VAL A 27 -5.07 9.89 8.28
N HIS A 28 -4.82 9.33 7.10
CA HIS A 28 -5.68 9.52 5.93
C HIS A 28 -7.04 8.84 6.09
N LEU A 29 -7.13 7.77 6.88
CA LEU A 29 -8.36 7.03 7.10
C LEU A 29 -9.40 7.86 7.87
N SER A 30 -8.97 8.69 8.80
CA SER A 30 -9.82 9.46 9.72
C SER A 30 -9.81 10.97 9.47
N ASN A 31 -9.25 11.44 8.35
CA ASN A 31 -9.16 12.86 8.02
C ASN A 31 -9.95 13.19 6.75
N PRO A 32 -11.21 13.66 6.86
CA PRO A 32 -12.03 14.03 5.71
C PRO A 32 -11.44 15.10 4.79
N GLU A 33 -10.57 15.97 5.32
CA GLU A 33 -9.86 17.00 4.55
C GLU A 33 -8.67 16.45 3.76
N SER A 34 -8.29 15.19 4.01
CA SER A 34 -7.23 14.55 3.25
C SER A 34 -7.69 14.24 1.84
N PRO A 35 -6.90 14.55 0.79
CA PRO A 35 -7.22 14.12 -0.56
C PRO A 35 -7.19 12.59 -0.70
N PHE A 36 -6.59 11.87 0.25
CA PHE A 36 -6.54 10.41 0.32
C PHE A 36 -7.69 9.78 1.11
N TYR A 37 -8.58 10.57 1.72
CA TYR A 37 -9.65 10.05 2.57
C TYR A 37 -10.55 9.07 1.80
N PRO A 38 -10.74 7.82 2.21
CA PRO A 38 -11.47 6.85 1.39
C PRO A 38 -12.99 6.87 1.62
N GLY A 39 -13.47 7.56 2.65
CA GLY A 39 -14.89 7.67 3.00
C GLY A 39 -15.23 7.12 4.40
N PRO A 40 -16.41 7.47 4.94
CA PRO A 40 -16.78 7.20 6.33
C PRO A 40 -16.86 5.72 6.68
N GLN A 41 -17.19 4.86 5.72
CA GLN A 41 -17.28 3.41 5.92
C GLN A 41 -15.93 2.76 6.28
N TYR A 42 -14.81 3.44 6.04
CA TYR A 42 -13.48 2.90 6.31
C TYR A 42 -12.86 3.41 7.62
N GLU A 43 -13.38 4.50 8.21
CA GLU A 43 -12.74 5.24 9.32
C GLU A 43 -12.34 4.38 10.51
N ARG A 44 -13.15 3.37 10.81
CA ARG A 44 -13.03 2.54 12.01
C ARG A 44 -12.34 1.20 11.79
N LEU A 45 -11.86 0.93 10.58
CA LEU A 45 -11.26 -0.35 10.25
C LEU A 45 -9.90 -0.60 10.93
N LEU A 46 -9.26 0.45 11.44
CA LEU A 46 -7.98 0.37 12.15
C LEU A 46 -8.06 0.85 13.61
N ASP A 47 -9.27 0.95 14.20
CA ASP A 47 -9.43 1.37 15.61
C ASP A 47 -8.51 0.56 16.53
N PHE A 48 -7.77 1.25 17.39
CA PHE A 48 -6.87 0.67 18.37
C PHE A 48 -7.62 0.40 19.68
N SER A 49 -7.23 -0.67 20.36
CA SER A 49 -7.81 -1.09 21.64
C SER A 49 -6.84 -0.90 22.81
N ALA A 50 -5.54 -0.90 22.54
CA ALA A 50 -4.49 -0.72 23.52
C ALA A 50 -4.19 0.76 23.78
N ALA A 51 -3.78 1.07 25.00
CA ALA A 51 -3.24 2.39 25.34
C ALA A 51 -1.97 2.71 24.53
N ASP A 52 -1.14 1.70 24.24
CA ASP A 52 0.00 1.82 23.34
C ASP A 52 -0.39 1.40 21.91
N THR A 53 -0.91 2.37 21.16
CA THR A 53 -1.24 2.17 19.73
C THR A 53 0.00 1.91 18.88
N GLY A 54 1.19 2.32 19.35
CA GLY A 54 2.50 2.01 18.78
C GLY A 54 2.74 0.52 18.69
N ALA A 55 2.71 -0.12 19.85
CA ALA A 55 2.92 -1.55 20.01
C ALA A 55 1.82 -2.37 19.33
N GLU A 56 0.54 -1.98 19.47
CA GLU A 56 -0.57 -2.70 18.82
C GLU A 56 -0.46 -2.66 17.30
N ARG A 57 -0.11 -1.51 16.70
CA ARG A 57 0.14 -1.39 15.25
C ARG A 57 1.24 -2.34 14.78
N PHE A 58 2.38 -2.36 15.49
CA PHE A 58 3.48 -3.25 15.14
C PHE A 58 3.03 -4.71 15.23
N ALA A 59 2.40 -5.11 16.34
CA ALA A 59 1.92 -6.47 16.53
C ALA A 59 0.91 -6.89 15.46
N ARG A 60 0.00 -6.01 15.06
CA ARG A 60 -0.96 -6.25 13.97
C ARG A 60 -0.25 -6.48 12.63
N ILE A 61 0.64 -5.58 12.23
CA ILE A 61 1.24 -5.61 10.89
C ILE A 61 2.31 -6.71 10.77
N ALA A 62 3.09 -6.93 11.82
CA ALA A 62 4.23 -7.87 11.83
C ALA A 62 3.85 -9.29 12.26
N ASN A 63 2.56 -9.60 12.42
CA ASN A 63 2.12 -10.94 12.79
C ASN A 63 2.42 -11.95 11.66
N GLU A 64 3.29 -12.91 11.97
CA GLU A 64 3.74 -13.96 11.03
C GLU A 64 2.76 -15.13 10.94
N ASP A 65 1.92 -15.34 11.96
CA ASP A 65 0.92 -16.42 12.00
C ASP A 65 -0.42 -15.99 11.38
N ASP A 66 -0.72 -14.69 11.41
CA ASP A 66 -1.93 -14.10 10.84
C ASP A 66 -1.63 -12.77 10.14
N HIS A 67 -1.62 -12.81 8.80
CA HIS A 67 -1.32 -11.65 7.97
C HIS A 67 -2.51 -10.72 7.72
N TYR A 68 -3.66 -10.94 8.35
CA TYR A 68 -4.89 -10.17 8.13
C TYR A 68 -4.63 -8.66 8.12
N TYR A 69 -3.97 -8.13 9.14
CA TYR A 69 -3.69 -6.70 9.21
C TYR A 69 -2.62 -6.25 8.22
N SER A 70 -1.65 -7.08 7.86
CA SER A 70 -0.69 -6.75 6.79
C SER A 70 -1.43 -6.49 5.47
N TYR A 71 -2.39 -7.36 5.12
CA TYR A 71 -3.24 -7.19 3.94
C TYR A 71 -4.24 -6.04 4.09
N LEU A 72 -4.84 -5.84 5.27
CA LEU A 72 -5.78 -4.74 5.51
C LEU A 72 -5.10 -3.38 5.34
N TYR A 73 -3.90 -3.19 5.89
CA TYR A 73 -3.14 -1.95 5.68
C TYR A 73 -2.81 -1.74 4.19
N ALA A 74 -2.45 -2.81 3.46
CA ALA A 74 -2.20 -2.71 2.01
C ALA A 74 -3.47 -2.33 1.23
N ALA A 75 -4.61 -2.96 1.53
CA ALA A 75 -5.88 -2.68 0.90
C ALA A 75 -6.34 -1.23 1.17
N LEU A 76 -6.23 -0.77 2.40
CA LEU A 76 -6.57 0.61 2.78
C LEU A 76 -5.65 1.61 2.10
N TYR A 77 -4.34 1.34 2.04
CA TYR A 77 -3.40 2.19 1.34
C TYR A 77 -3.77 2.32 -0.15
N LEU A 78 -4.03 1.21 -0.84
CA LEU A 78 -4.44 1.24 -2.25
C LEU A 78 -5.78 1.99 -2.41
N ARG A 79 -6.76 1.76 -1.55
CA ARG A 79 -8.06 2.46 -1.58
C ARG A 79 -7.92 3.97 -1.38
N GLN A 80 -6.99 4.40 -0.54
CA GLN A 80 -6.66 5.80 -0.31
C GLN A 80 -6.01 6.46 -1.54
N ILE A 81 -5.09 5.76 -2.21
CA ILE A 81 -4.54 6.20 -3.49
C ILE A 81 -5.65 6.32 -4.54
N ILE A 82 -6.49 5.30 -4.68
CA ILE A 82 -7.61 5.33 -5.64
C ILE A 82 -8.54 6.52 -5.34
N ALA A 83 -8.88 6.77 -4.07
CA ALA A 83 -9.73 7.90 -3.70
C ALA A 83 -9.13 9.26 -4.08
N GLN A 84 -7.81 9.43 -3.96
CA GLN A 84 -7.12 10.66 -4.40
C GLN A 84 -7.23 10.87 -5.91
N TRP A 85 -7.09 9.80 -6.69
CA TRP A 85 -7.15 9.86 -8.15
C TRP A 85 -8.58 10.05 -8.66
N GLU A 86 -9.55 9.35 -8.08
CA GLU A 86 -10.98 9.51 -8.41
C GLU A 86 -11.43 10.96 -8.18
N ARG A 87 -11.05 11.59 -7.06
CA ARG A 87 -11.33 13.00 -6.78
C ARG A 87 -10.75 13.96 -7.82
N ALA A 88 -9.61 13.59 -8.41
CA ALA A 88 -8.96 14.35 -9.47
C ALA A 88 -9.51 14.03 -10.88
N GLY A 89 -10.50 13.16 -11.00
CA GLY A 89 -11.14 12.79 -12.26
C GLY A 89 -10.44 11.67 -13.03
N TYR A 90 -9.58 10.88 -12.37
CA TYR A 90 -8.83 9.80 -13.00
C TYR A 90 -9.15 8.44 -12.36
N ASP A 91 -9.37 7.42 -13.18
CA ASP A 91 -9.63 6.06 -12.73
C ASP A 91 -8.35 5.21 -12.75
N LEU A 92 -7.94 4.74 -11.56
CA LEU A 92 -6.82 3.81 -11.40
C LEU A 92 -7.25 2.35 -11.19
N THR A 93 -8.55 2.05 -11.10
CA THR A 93 -9.03 0.68 -10.84
C THR A 93 -8.64 -0.29 -11.97
N VAL A 94 -8.44 0.24 -13.18
CA VAL A 94 -7.96 -0.50 -14.36
C VAL A 94 -6.44 -0.40 -14.59
N ARG A 95 -5.70 0.22 -13.65
CA ARG A 95 -4.26 0.51 -13.74
C ARG A 95 -3.46 -0.15 -12.61
N PRO A 96 -3.40 -1.49 -12.56
CA PRO A 96 -2.65 -2.21 -11.53
C PRO A 96 -1.16 -1.87 -11.55
N ASP A 97 -0.62 -1.50 -12.71
CA ASP A 97 0.74 -1.04 -12.92
C ASP A 97 1.08 0.24 -12.14
N VAL A 98 0.17 1.21 -12.19
CA VAL A 98 0.30 2.50 -11.50
C VAL A 98 0.05 2.31 -10.01
N LEU A 99 -0.95 1.52 -9.63
CA LEU A 99 -1.24 1.22 -8.22
C LEU A 99 -0.05 0.54 -7.53
N ALA A 100 0.55 -0.47 -8.15
CA ALA A 100 1.73 -1.14 -7.63
C ALA A 100 2.94 -0.21 -7.56
N THR A 101 3.10 0.67 -8.56
CA THR A 101 4.14 1.71 -8.55
C THR A 101 3.98 2.61 -7.33
N LEU A 102 2.79 3.19 -7.13
CA LEU A 102 2.50 4.11 -6.03
C LEU A 102 2.60 3.43 -4.67
N PHE A 103 2.15 2.18 -4.55
CA PHE A 103 2.37 1.36 -3.37
C PHE A 103 3.86 1.29 -3.00
N ASN A 104 4.73 1.04 -3.98
CA ASN A 104 6.17 0.93 -3.77
C ASN A 104 6.85 2.26 -3.41
N ILE A 105 6.43 3.38 -4.01
CA ILE A 105 7.14 4.67 -3.89
C ILE A 105 6.52 5.66 -2.88
N GLY A 106 5.30 5.41 -2.38
CA GLY A 106 4.70 6.18 -1.29
C GLY A 106 3.69 7.26 -1.72
N PHE A 107 2.85 7.70 -0.77
CA PHE A 107 1.85 8.78 -0.95
C PHE A 107 2.43 10.05 -1.56
N GLY A 108 3.63 10.48 -1.16
CA GLY A 108 4.24 11.74 -1.61
C GLY A 108 4.54 11.78 -3.12
N SER A 109 4.60 10.63 -3.77
CA SER A 109 4.77 10.52 -5.22
C SER A 109 3.44 10.41 -5.97
N SER A 110 2.31 10.29 -5.28
CA SER A 110 1.00 10.19 -5.90
C SER A 110 0.51 11.55 -6.38
N ARG A 111 0.66 11.79 -7.68
CA ARG A 111 0.30 13.03 -8.38
C ARG A 111 -0.67 12.70 -9.52
N PRO A 112 -1.99 12.82 -9.30
CA PRO A 112 -2.99 12.50 -10.31
C PRO A 112 -2.77 13.28 -11.61
N ASN A 113 -2.85 12.58 -12.75
CA ASN A 113 -2.69 13.15 -14.08
C ASN A 113 -3.29 12.22 -15.16
N ALA A 114 -3.48 12.73 -16.37
CA ALA A 114 -4.14 12.02 -17.46
C ALA A 114 -3.34 10.84 -18.04
N GLU A 115 -2.01 10.83 -17.88
CA GLU A 115 -1.11 9.84 -18.49
C GLU A 115 -0.16 9.24 -17.45
N PRO A 116 -0.69 8.52 -16.43
CA PRO A 116 0.15 7.96 -15.40
C PRO A 116 1.04 6.86 -15.97
N LYS A 117 2.30 6.84 -15.52
CA LYS A 117 3.31 5.90 -15.97
C LYS A 117 3.62 4.89 -14.87
N ALA A 118 3.73 3.63 -15.27
CA ALA A 118 4.32 2.59 -14.43
C ALA A 118 5.79 2.92 -14.14
N GLY A 119 6.25 2.57 -12.94
CA GLY A 119 7.60 2.84 -12.46
C GLY A 119 7.95 1.95 -11.28
N GLY A 120 8.74 2.50 -10.35
CA GLY A 120 9.27 1.76 -9.19
C GLY A 120 10.69 1.26 -9.41
N ALA A 121 11.19 0.48 -8.46
CA ALA A 121 12.54 -0.08 -8.56
C ALA A 121 12.70 -0.91 -9.85
N PRO A 122 13.82 -0.76 -10.58
CA PRO A 122 14.11 -1.63 -11.71
C PRO A 122 14.50 -3.01 -11.20
N ILE A 123 14.03 -4.04 -11.89
CA ILE A 123 14.26 -5.45 -11.61
C ILE A 123 14.86 -6.05 -12.88
N GLU A 124 16.01 -6.70 -12.74
CA GLU A 124 16.63 -7.43 -13.84
C GLU A 124 16.07 -8.85 -13.89
N ILE A 125 15.47 -9.22 -15.02
CA ILE A 125 15.01 -10.59 -15.29
C ILE A 125 15.57 -11.00 -16.65
N ASN A 126 16.38 -12.06 -16.68
CA ASN A 126 16.98 -12.60 -17.91
C ASN A 126 17.70 -11.55 -18.80
N GLY A 127 18.34 -10.55 -18.19
CA GLY A 127 19.04 -9.48 -18.90
C GLY A 127 18.15 -8.33 -19.40
N GLU A 128 16.84 -8.36 -19.11
CA GLU A 128 15.93 -7.25 -19.35
C GLU A 128 15.62 -6.50 -18.05
N MET A 129 15.67 -5.17 -18.12
CA MET A 129 15.28 -4.31 -17.00
C MET A 129 13.78 -4.01 -17.09
N ILE A 130 13.02 -4.55 -16.14
CA ILE A 130 11.58 -4.29 -16.00
C ILE A 130 11.32 -3.46 -14.74
N SER A 131 10.27 -2.64 -14.74
CA SER A 131 9.87 -1.91 -13.52
C SER A 131 8.99 -2.78 -12.64
N PHE A 132 8.98 -2.51 -11.32
CA PHE A 132 8.05 -3.14 -10.39
C PHE A 132 6.58 -3.00 -10.85
N GLY A 133 6.18 -1.83 -11.34
CA GLY A 133 4.83 -1.62 -11.88
C GLY A 133 4.54 -2.47 -13.13
N ARG A 134 5.52 -2.63 -14.03
CA ARG A 134 5.37 -3.51 -15.20
C ARG A 134 5.20 -4.97 -14.78
N LEU A 135 6.01 -5.44 -13.84
CA LEU A 135 5.90 -6.80 -13.32
C LEU A 135 4.52 -7.05 -12.69
N ALA A 136 4.02 -6.08 -11.92
CA ALA A 136 2.70 -6.16 -11.32
C ALA A 136 1.57 -6.20 -12.37
N TYR A 137 1.68 -5.46 -13.46
CA TYR A 137 0.75 -5.53 -14.58
C TYR A 137 0.72 -6.94 -15.19
N GLU A 138 1.90 -7.46 -15.53
CA GLU A 138 2.05 -8.76 -16.17
C GLU A 138 1.47 -9.86 -15.27
N PHE A 139 1.79 -9.85 -13.98
CA PHE A 139 1.24 -10.79 -13.00
C PHE A 139 -0.27 -10.61 -12.76
N TYR A 140 -0.76 -9.38 -12.66
CA TYR A 140 -2.19 -9.14 -12.45
C TYR A 140 -3.04 -9.67 -13.60
N TYR A 141 -2.55 -9.56 -14.84
CA TYR A 141 -3.25 -9.99 -16.04
C TYR A 141 -2.94 -11.42 -16.49
N SER A 142 -1.97 -12.09 -15.86
CA SER A 142 -1.64 -13.47 -16.18
C SER A 142 -2.72 -14.46 -15.71
N GLN A 143 -2.51 -15.75 -15.95
CA GLN A 143 -3.46 -16.82 -15.60
C GLN A 143 -3.23 -17.39 -14.20
N GLU A 144 -2.14 -16.99 -13.54
CA GLU A 144 -1.57 -17.60 -12.35
C GLU A 144 -2.48 -17.47 -11.13
N LEU A 145 -3.39 -16.48 -11.13
CA LEU A 145 -4.36 -16.25 -10.07
C LEU A 145 -5.81 -16.60 -10.47
N LEU A 146 -6.08 -17.05 -11.70
CA LEU A 146 -7.46 -17.25 -12.17
C LEU A 146 -8.22 -18.34 -11.40
N GLU A 147 -7.52 -19.34 -10.89
CA GLU A 147 -8.13 -20.39 -10.05
C GLU A 147 -8.68 -19.82 -8.73
N TYR A 148 -8.00 -18.82 -8.17
CA TYR A 148 -8.34 -18.22 -6.87
C TYR A 148 -9.19 -16.95 -7.00
N PHE A 149 -9.00 -16.20 -8.10
CA PHE A 149 -9.65 -14.91 -8.38
C PHE A 149 -10.12 -14.85 -9.85
N PRO A 150 -11.29 -15.44 -10.18
CA PRO A 150 -11.86 -15.39 -11.53
C PRO A 150 -12.25 -13.94 -11.94
N ARG A 151 -12.11 -13.64 -13.24
CA ARG A 151 -12.43 -12.32 -13.83
C ARG A 151 -13.77 -12.30 -14.56
#